data_AF-A0A7W1I1Y5-F1
#
_entry.id   AF-A0A7W1I1Y5-F1
#
_cell.length_a   1.000
_cell.length_b   1.000
_cell.length_c   1.000
_cell.angle_alpha   90.00
_cell.angle_beta   90.00
_cell.angle_gamma   90.00
#
_symmetry.space_group_name_H-M   'P 1'
#
loop_
_entity.id
_entity.type
_entity.pdbx_description
1 polymer ?
#
loop_
_entity_poly.entity_id
_entity_poly.type
_entity_poly.pdbx_seq_one_letter_code
_entity_poly.pdbx_strand_id
1 'polypeptide(L)'
;MRRVRYGVAISLDGFIAGPGGEADWILMDPEIDFAAMFADYDALLMGRKTFTQMNAMGQGATIPGVATYVFSATLRQQDHPD
;
A
#
# COMPACT_ATOMS: atom_id res chain seq x y z
N MET A 1 2.27 -20.31 -11.46
CA MET A 1 1.00 -19.91 -10.80
C MET A 1 1.26 -18.63 -10.02
N ARG A 2 0.48 -17.58 -10.23
CA ARG A 2 0.61 -16.32 -9.47
C ARG A 2 0.07 -16.52 -8.05
N ARG A 3 0.73 -15.93 -7.05
CA ARG A 3 0.35 -16.03 -5.62
C ARG A 3 -0.20 -14.69 -5.15
N VAL A 4 -1.25 -14.73 -4.35
CA VAL A 4 -1.69 -13.57 -3.57
C VAL A 4 -0.93 -13.61 -2.25
N ARG A 5 -0.20 -12.54 -1.92
CA ARG A 5 0.50 -12.39 -0.63
C ARG A 5 -0.07 -11.14 0.06
N TYR A 6 -0.34 -11.27 1.36
CA TYR A 6 -0.73 -10.14 2.21
C TYR A 6 0.49 -9.68 2.99
N GLY A 7 0.90 -8.43 2.83
CA GLY A 7 2.05 -7.84 3.51
C GLY A 7 1.71 -6.47 4.07
N VAL A 8 1.82 -6.33 5.39
CA VAL A 8 1.55 -5.09 6.13
C VAL A 8 2.47 -5.03 7.36
N ALA A 9 2.74 -3.82 7.84
CA ALA A 9 3.16 -3.65 9.24
C ALA A 9 1.96 -3.88 10.16
N ILE A 10 2.21 -4.48 11.33
CA ILE A 10 1.18 -4.74 12.33
C ILE A 10 1.74 -4.50 13.72
N SER A 11 0.94 -3.88 14.58
CA SER A 11 1.28 -3.72 15.99
C SER A 11 1.26 -5.08 16.71
N LEU A 12 1.87 -5.14 17.89
CA LEU A 12 1.93 -6.38 18.68
C LEU A 12 0.53 -6.90 19.07
N ASP A 13 -0.42 -6.00 19.28
CA ASP A 13 -1.82 -6.28 19.60
C ASP A 13 -2.73 -6.44 18.36
N GLY A 14 -2.17 -6.44 17.15
CA GLY A 14 -2.86 -6.88 15.94
C GLY A 14 -3.53 -5.79 15.11
N PHE A 15 -3.19 -4.53 15.31
CA PHE A 15 -3.74 -3.41 14.53
C PHE A 15 -2.77 -2.95 13.44
N ILE A 16 -3.31 -2.55 12.28
CA ILE A 16 -2.51 -2.07 11.13
C ILE A 16 -2.53 -0.55 10.98
N ALA A 17 -3.34 0.15 11.77
CA ALA A 17 -3.45 1.60 11.80
C ALA A 17 -4.03 2.05 13.15
N GLY A 18 -3.75 3.28 13.55
CA GLY A 18 -4.38 3.90 14.71
C GLY A 18 -5.88 4.19 14.50
N PRO A 19 -6.60 4.65 15.54
CA PRO A 19 -8.04 4.90 15.47
C PRO A 19 -8.45 5.93 14.40
N GLY A 20 -7.58 6.87 14.07
CA GLY A 20 -7.75 7.86 13.00
C GLY A 20 -7.15 7.45 11.66
N GLY A 21 -6.55 6.26 11.56
CA GLY A 21 -5.82 5.77 10.38
C GLY A 21 -4.32 6.05 10.41
N GLU A 22 -3.76 6.37 11.57
CA GLU A 22 -2.37 6.76 11.74
C GLU A 22 -1.39 5.59 11.52
N ALA A 23 -0.21 5.93 11.02
CA ALA A 23 0.86 4.99 10.66
C ALA A 23 2.25 5.46 11.18
N ASP A 24 2.28 6.49 12.02
CA ASP A 24 3.49 7.11 12.61
C ASP A 24 4.24 6.18 13.57
N TRP A 25 3.55 5.16 14.10
CA TRP A 25 4.14 4.10 14.91
C TRP A 25 4.98 3.10 14.10
N ILE A 26 4.85 3.08 12.77
CA ILE A 26 5.65 2.22 11.90
C ILE A 26 7.05 2.79 11.79
N LEU A 27 8.02 2.10 12.38
CA LEU A 27 9.43 2.46 12.28
C LEU A 27 10.04 1.90 11.00
N MET A 28 10.79 2.72 10.28
CA MET A 28 11.58 2.27 9.13
C MET A 28 12.84 1.59 9.64
N ASP A 29 12.95 0.29 9.39
CA ASP A 29 14.13 -0.50 9.69
C ASP A 29 15.07 -0.51 8.48
N PRO A 30 16.30 0.04 8.61
CA PRO A 30 17.27 0.07 7.52
C PRO A 30 17.76 -1.33 7.09
N GLU A 31 17.55 -2.37 7.90
CA GLU A 31 17.90 -3.76 7.56
C GLU A 31 16.86 -4.40 6.61
N ILE A 32 15.68 -3.79 6.45
CA ILE A 32 14.64 -4.30 5.55
C ILE A 32 14.84 -3.74 4.15
N ASP A 33 15.22 -4.62 3.21
CA ASP A 33 15.27 -4.30 1.79
C ASP A 33 13.86 -4.36 1.17
N PHE A 34 13.11 -3.28 1.31
CA PHE A 34 11.80 -3.14 0.69
C PHE A 34 11.88 -3.19 -0.84
N ALA A 35 12.97 -2.75 -1.47
CA ALA A 35 13.09 -2.78 -2.92
C ALA A 35 13.20 -4.22 -3.44
N ALA A 36 14.03 -5.04 -2.82
CA ALA A 36 14.11 -6.48 -3.12
C ALA A 36 12.78 -7.18 -2.81
N MET A 37 12.11 -6.81 -1.71
CA MET A 37 10.79 -7.34 -1.39
C MET A 37 9.76 -6.97 -2.48
N PHE A 38 9.72 -5.72 -2.94
CA PHE A 38 8.77 -5.27 -3.95
C PHE A 38 9.06 -5.82 -5.35
N ALA A 39 10.32 -6.17 -5.67
CA ALA A 39 10.71 -6.78 -6.95
C ALA A 39 10.04 -8.14 -7.22
N ASP A 40 9.56 -8.81 -6.16
CA ASP A 40 8.81 -10.06 -6.25
C ASP A 40 7.35 -9.88 -6.71
N TYR A 41 6.87 -8.64 -6.85
CA TYR A 41 5.48 -8.31 -7.17
C TYR A 41 5.37 -7.61 -8.52
N ASP A 42 4.44 -8.10 -9.34
CA ASP A 42 4.05 -7.48 -10.61
C ASP A 42 2.73 -6.68 -10.49
N ALA A 43 2.02 -6.82 -9.37
CA ALA A 43 0.79 -6.08 -9.08
C ALA A 43 0.59 -5.80 -7.59
N LEU A 44 0.03 -4.62 -7.28
CA LEU A 44 -0.46 -4.22 -5.95
C LEU A 44 -1.98 -4.14 -5.96
N LEU A 45 -2.61 -4.69 -4.92
CA LEU A 45 -4.05 -4.64 -4.71
C LEU A 45 -4.32 -3.90 -3.40
N MET A 46 -5.12 -2.83 -3.44
CA MET A 46 -5.43 -2.05 -2.26
C MET A 46 -6.85 -1.51 -2.26
N GLY A 47 -7.35 -1.15 -1.08
CA GLY A 47 -8.61 -0.44 -0.95
C GLY A 47 -8.45 1.07 -1.10
N ARG A 48 -9.55 1.78 -1.35
CA ARG A 48 -9.59 3.25 -1.41
C ARG A 48 -8.83 3.95 -0.28
N LYS A 49 -9.02 3.53 0.99
CA LYS A 49 -8.44 4.23 2.15
C LYS A 49 -6.91 4.24 2.07
N THR A 50 -6.31 3.09 1.80
CA THR A 50 -4.86 2.95 1.59
C THR A 50 -4.38 3.82 0.43
N PHE A 51 -5.09 3.78 -0.71
CA PHE A 51 -4.76 4.62 -1.86
C PHE A 51 -4.77 6.12 -1.54
N THR A 52 -5.82 6.62 -0.88
CA THR A 52 -5.93 8.03 -0.49
C THR A 52 -4.80 8.44 0.46
N GLN A 53 -4.44 7.58 1.41
CA GLN A 53 -3.37 7.86 2.36
C GLN A 53 -1.98 7.88 1.69
N MET A 54 -1.69 6.92 0.82
CA MET A 54 -0.43 6.90 0.05
C MET A 54 -0.28 8.15 -0.82
N ASN A 55 -1.35 8.60 -1.46
CA ASN A 55 -1.34 9.85 -2.23
C ASN A 55 -1.11 11.08 -1.34
N ALA A 56 -1.74 11.14 -0.16
CA ALA A 56 -1.55 12.25 0.79
C ALA A 56 -0.11 12.32 1.34
N MET A 57 0.57 11.18 1.46
CA MET A 57 1.97 11.10 1.89
C MET A 57 2.98 11.45 0.79
N GLY A 58 2.52 11.76 -0.43
CA GLY A 58 3.39 12.12 -1.56
C GLY A 58 4.23 10.95 -2.09
N GLN A 59 3.96 9.72 -1.64
CA GLN A 59 4.71 8.54 -2.07
C GLN A 59 4.28 8.00 -3.43
N GLY A 60 3.16 8.51 -3.99
CA GLY A 60 2.55 8.00 -5.20
C GLY A 60 1.99 6.59 -4.97
N ALA A 61 0.74 6.34 -5.37
CA ALA A 61 0.17 5.00 -5.24
C ALA A 61 0.74 3.97 -6.24
N THR A 62 1.77 4.35 -7.00
CA THR A 62 2.29 3.57 -8.13
C THR A 62 3.79 3.34 -7.97
N ILE A 63 4.18 2.07 -7.97
CA ILE A 63 5.58 1.65 -8.10
C ILE A 63 5.83 1.46 -9.60
N PRO A 64 6.89 2.07 -10.19
CA PRO A 64 7.19 1.90 -11.60
C PRO A 64 7.27 0.41 -11.99
N GLY A 65 6.55 0.03 -13.04
CA GLY A 65 6.52 -1.35 -13.53
C GLY A 65 5.62 -2.31 -12.75
N VAL A 66 4.93 -1.84 -11.70
CA VAL A 66 3.97 -2.63 -10.92
C VAL A 66 2.56 -2.14 -11.18
N ALA A 67 1.65 -3.04 -11.57
CA ALA A 67 0.26 -2.67 -11.83
C ALA A 67 -0.48 -2.40 -10.50
N THR A 68 -1.02 -1.20 -10.31
CA THR A 68 -1.82 -0.86 -9.12
C THR A 68 -3.31 -1.03 -9.41
N TYR A 69 -4.00 -1.80 -8.57
CA TYR A 69 -5.45 -1.98 -8.61
C TYR A 69 -6.09 -1.48 -7.32
N VAL A 70 -6.99 -0.49 -7.44
CA VAL A 70 -7.72 0.08 -6.31
C VAL A 70 -9.17 -0.39 -6.32
N PHE A 71 -9.54 -1.17 -5.30
CA PHE A 71 -10.92 -1.62 -5.12
C PHE A 71 -11.69 -0.56 -4.34
N SER A 72 -12.68 0.05 -4.99
CA SER A 72 -13.47 1.14 -4.43
C SER A 72 -14.88 1.16 -5.00
N ALA A 73 -15.86 1.48 -4.15
CA ALA A 73 -17.23 1.78 -4.56
C ALA A 73 -17.49 3.28 -4.74
N THR A 74 -16.50 4.15 -4.46
CA THR A 74 -16.68 5.62 -4.44
C THR A 74 -15.65 6.39 -5.27
N LEU A 75 -14.50 5.78 -5.57
CA LEU A 75 -13.54 6.36 -6.52
C LEU A 75 -13.93 5.97 -7.93
N ARG A 76 -13.68 6.87 -8.87
CA ARG A 76 -13.92 6.66 -10.30
C ARG A 76 -12.59 6.77 -11.04
N GLN A 77 -12.31 5.82 -11.92
CA GLN A 77 -11.07 5.81 -12.71
C GLN A 77 -10.85 7.12 -13.49
N GLN A 78 -11.92 7.75 -13.99
CA GLN A 78 -11.85 9.01 -14.72
C GLN A 78 -11.27 10.19 -13.91
N ASP A 79 -11.36 10.14 -12.57
CA ASP A 79 -10.82 11.17 -11.69
C ASP A 79 -9.34 10.88 -11.31
N HIS A 80 -8.84 9.69 -11.66
CA HIS A 80 -7.50 9.18 -11.37
C HIS A 80 -6.93 8.46 -12.61
N PRO A 81 -6.62 9.19 -13.68
CA PRO A 81 -6.02 8.59 -14.87
C PRO A 81 -4.64 8.01 -14.56
N ASP A 82 -4.26 6.98 -15.31
CA ASP A 82 -2.99 6.25 -15.16
C ASP A 82 -1.74 7.13 -15.43
#